data_AF-A0AAU2YVP0-F1
#
_entry.id   AF-A0AAU2YVP0-F1
#
_cell.length_a   1.000
_cell.length_b   1.000
_cell.length_c   1.000
_cell.angle_alpha   90.00
_cell.angle_beta   90.00
_cell.angle_gamma   90.00
#
_symmetry.space_group_name_H-M   'P 1'
#
loop_
_entity.id
_entity.type
_entity.pdbx_description
1 polymer ?
#
loop_
_entity_poly.entity_id
_entity_poly.type
_entity_poly.pdbx_seq_one_letter_code
_entity_poly.pdbx_strand_id
1 'polypeptide(L)'
;MTPPVVRPGVCWAVTRVNTPDDRYRPDPARDAAELTYEAAVARVQDAILARLRQQDPDADRLFPPGPAFTDALLDDDAMRRIGVATEAYGTAKHATDRMDLFHRLFEGTGDDDLPWTG
;
A
#
# COMPACT_ATOMS: atom_id res chain seq x y z
N MET A 1 22.57 33.19 4.03
CA MET A 1 21.10 33.11 4.22
C MET A 1 20.57 32.21 3.13
N THR A 2 20.11 31.01 3.49
CA THR A 2 19.63 29.99 2.57
C THR A 2 18.20 29.65 3.01
N PRO A 3 17.18 29.73 2.13
CA PRO A 3 15.82 29.41 2.52
C PRO A 3 15.63 27.88 2.67
N PRO A 4 14.75 27.43 3.59
CA PRO A 4 14.41 26.01 3.70
C PRO A 4 13.50 25.57 2.54
N VAL A 5 13.84 24.41 1.97
CA VAL A 5 13.08 23.71 0.92
C VAL A 5 11.81 23.11 1.52
N VAL A 6 10.66 23.52 1.00
CA VAL A 6 9.35 22.91 1.27
C VAL A 6 9.21 21.67 0.37
N ARG A 7 9.00 20.49 0.97
CA ARG A 7 8.55 19.28 0.24
C ARG A 7 7.03 19.14 0.42
N PRO A 8 6.24 18.96 -0.65
CA PRO A 8 4.80 18.77 -0.54
C PRO A 8 4.48 17.40 0.07
N GLY A 9 3.42 17.40 0.86
CA GLY A 9 3.03 16.34 1.77
C GLY A 9 2.42 15.12 1.09
N VAL A 10 2.85 13.96 1.59
CA VAL A 10 2.16 12.68 1.47
C VAL A 10 0.94 12.73 2.40
N CYS A 11 -0.24 12.80 1.81
CA CYS A 11 -1.51 12.60 2.53
C CYS A 11 -1.79 11.11 2.68
N TRP A 12 -1.19 10.49 3.69
CA TRP A 12 -1.87 9.47 4.50
C TRP A 12 -1.38 9.69 5.93
N ALA A 13 -2.29 10.18 6.77
CA ALA A 13 -2.02 10.63 8.12
C ALA A 13 -1.56 9.47 9.00
N VAL A 14 -0.24 9.31 9.12
CA VAL A 14 0.38 8.76 10.34
C VAL A 14 0.10 9.78 11.45
N THR A 15 -0.91 9.53 12.25
CA THR A 15 -1.01 10.16 13.57
C THR A 15 0.08 9.53 14.43
N ARG A 16 1.18 10.26 14.67
CA ARG A 16 2.26 9.82 15.55
C ARG A 16 2.09 10.47 16.93
N VAL A 17 2.41 9.67 17.97
CA VAL A 17 2.80 10.01 19.36
C VAL A 17 1.79 9.66 20.46
N ASN A 18 2.02 8.47 21.03
CA ASN A 18 2.11 8.14 22.47
C ASN A 18 1.09 8.79 23.42
N THR A 19 0.04 8.02 23.72
CA THR A 19 -0.25 7.72 25.13
C THR A 19 0.22 6.28 25.33
N PRO A 20 1.08 5.96 26.32
CA PRO A 20 1.31 4.56 26.65
C PRO A 20 -0.01 4.06 27.26
N ASP A 21 -0.89 3.52 26.43
CA ASP A 21 -1.97 2.69 26.94
C ASP A 21 -1.27 1.41 27.42
N ASP A 22 -1.22 1.26 28.74
CA ASP A 22 -0.65 0.16 29.52
C ASP A 22 -1.36 -1.20 29.25
N ARG A 23 -1.95 -1.34 28.06
CA ARG A 23 -2.89 -2.40 27.66
C ARG A 23 -2.57 -3.04 26.31
N TYR A 24 -1.45 -2.73 25.65
CA TYR A 24 -0.97 -3.60 24.56
C TYR A 24 -0.48 -4.91 25.16
N ARG A 25 -1.43 -5.79 25.47
CA ARG A 25 -1.17 -7.20 25.70
C ARG A 25 -1.17 -7.83 24.32
N PRO A 26 -0.04 -8.41 23.87
CA PRO A 26 -0.03 -9.18 22.64
C PRO A 26 -1.13 -10.23 22.72
N ASP A 27 -2.11 -10.14 21.83
CA ASP A 27 -3.13 -11.17 21.67
C ASP A 27 -2.80 -11.90 20.37
N PRO A 28 -2.13 -13.06 20.45
CA PRO A 28 -1.67 -13.76 19.27
C PRO A 28 -2.83 -14.20 18.36
N ALA A 29 -4.05 -14.34 18.89
CA ALA A 29 -5.22 -14.65 18.06
C ALA A 29 -5.66 -13.43 17.24
N ARG A 30 -5.61 -12.24 17.85
CA ARG A 30 -5.86 -10.97 17.16
C ARG A 30 -4.78 -10.69 16.11
N ASP A 31 -3.51 -10.84 16.48
CA ASP A 31 -2.39 -10.61 15.56
C ASP A 31 -2.46 -11.57 14.35
N ALA A 32 -2.86 -12.84 14.58
CA ALA A 32 -3.05 -13.81 13.50
C ALA A 32 -4.25 -13.46 12.59
N ALA A 33 -5.33 -12.94 13.15
CA ALA A 33 -6.49 -12.49 12.37
C ALA A 33 -6.14 -11.26 11.51
N GLU A 34 -5.40 -10.30 12.08
CA GLU A 34 -4.91 -9.11 11.38
C GLU A 34 -3.98 -9.49 10.21
N LEU A 35 -2.99 -10.34 10.44
CA LEU A 35 -2.11 -10.85 9.38
C LEU A 35 -2.87 -11.63 8.29
N THR A 36 -3.93 -12.36 8.66
CA THR A 36 -4.76 -13.08 7.69
C THR A 36 -5.55 -12.12 6.81
N TYR A 37 -6.09 -11.05 7.41
CA TYR A 37 -6.78 -9.99 6.69
C TYR A 37 -5.82 -9.24 5.75
N GLU A 38 -4.66 -8.80 6.24
CA GLU A 38 -3.63 -8.14 5.44
C GLU A 38 -3.16 -9.00 4.26
N ALA A 39 -2.97 -10.31 4.49
CA ALA A 39 -2.63 -11.25 3.42
C ALA A 39 -3.76 -11.39 2.38
N ALA A 40 -5.03 -11.29 2.78
CA ALA A 40 -6.15 -11.28 1.84
C ALA A 40 -6.17 -10.01 1.00
N VAL A 41 -5.98 -8.83 1.62
CA VAL A 41 -5.85 -7.54 0.94
C VAL A 41 -4.72 -7.56 -0.07
N ALA A 42 -3.53 -7.99 0.34
CA ALA A 42 -2.35 -8.02 -0.52
C ALA A 42 -2.54 -8.90 -1.76
N ARG A 43 -3.21 -10.05 -1.62
CA ARG A 43 -3.54 -10.92 -2.76
C ARG A 43 -4.49 -10.25 -3.75
N VAL A 44 -5.46 -9.48 -3.27
CA VAL A 44 -6.38 -8.71 -4.13
C VAL A 44 -5.59 -7.65 -4.90
N GLN A 45 -4.71 -6.91 -4.21
CA GLN A 45 -3.86 -5.89 -4.84
C GLN A 45 -2.91 -6.50 -5.88
N ASP A 46 -2.31 -7.65 -5.60
CA ASP A 46 -1.45 -8.36 -6.55
C ASP A 46 -2.23 -8.82 -7.79
N ALA A 47 -3.46 -9.31 -7.62
CA ALA A 47 -4.31 -9.68 -8.74
C ALA A 47 -4.71 -8.47 -9.61
N ILE A 48 -4.97 -7.32 -8.98
CA ILE A 48 -5.24 -6.06 -9.67
C ILE A 48 -4.00 -5.57 -10.42
N LEU A 49 -2.85 -5.55 -9.76
CA LEU A 49 -1.58 -5.14 -10.37
C LEU A 49 -1.25 -6.02 -11.58
N ALA A 50 -1.45 -7.34 -11.49
CA ALA A 50 -1.26 -8.25 -12.61
C ALA A 50 -2.15 -7.91 -13.82
N ARG A 51 -3.39 -7.45 -13.59
CA ARG A 51 -4.29 -6.96 -14.65
C ARG A 51 -3.82 -5.60 -15.20
N LEU A 52 -3.41 -4.68 -14.34
CA LEU A 52 -2.93 -3.35 -14.73
C LEU A 52 -1.66 -3.44 -15.59
N ARG A 53 -0.74 -4.37 -15.30
CA ARG A 53 0.45 -4.61 -16.12
C ARG A 53 0.14 -4.92 -17.59
N GLN A 54 -1.02 -5.52 -17.88
CA GLN A 54 -1.45 -5.81 -19.24
C GLN A 54 -2.04 -4.58 -19.96
N GLN A 55 -2.51 -3.59 -19.20
CA GLN A 55 -3.24 -2.43 -19.70
C GLN A 55 -2.36 -1.17 -19.73
N ASP A 56 -1.35 -1.12 -18.86
CA ASP A 56 -0.58 0.07 -18.57
C ASP A 56 0.93 -0.26 -18.46
N PRO A 57 1.73 0.16 -19.45
CA PRO A 57 3.17 -0.07 -19.47
C PRO A 57 3.91 0.50 -18.25
N ASP A 58 3.38 1.56 -17.61
CA ASP A 58 4.02 2.08 -16.40
C ASP A 58 3.88 1.13 -15.22
N ALA A 59 2.77 0.38 -15.13
CA ALA A 59 2.58 -0.59 -14.06
C ALA A 59 3.58 -1.77 -14.21
N ASP A 60 3.83 -2.20 -15.45
CA ASP A 60 4.83 -3.22 -15.75
C ASP A 60 6.26 -2.75 -15.47
N ARG A 61 6.56 -1.50 -15.85
CA ARG A 61 7.90 -0.92 -15.70
C ARG A 61 8.26 -0.56 -14.27
N LEU A 62 7.30 -0.06 -13.47
CA LEU A 62 7.59 0.54 -12.16
C LEU A 62 7.51 -0.46 -11.00
N PHE A 63 6.62 -1.45 -11.07
CA PHE A 63 6.44 -2.39 -9.97
C PHE A 63 7.36 -3.61 -10.11
N PRO A 64 7.97 -4.09 -9.02
CA PRO A 64 8.82 -5.28 -9.04
C PRO A 64 8.02 -6.52 -9.47
N PRO A 65 8.60 -7.44 -10.25
CA PRO A 65 7.88 -8.61 -10.76
C PRO A 65 7.37 -9.50 -9.62
N GLY A 66 6.30 -10.26 -9.89
CA GLY A 66 5.70 -11.16 -8.89
C GLY A 66 4.63 -10.50 -8.02
N PRO A 67 4.25 -11.17 -6.91
CA PRO A 67 3.22 -10.73 -5.96
C PRO A 67 3.80 -9.65 -5.01
N ALA A 68 4.01 -8.46 -5.58
CA ALA A 68 4.72 -7.37 -4.94
C ALA A 68 4.13 -6.93 -3.59
N PHE A 69 2.81 -6.95 -3.44
CA PHE A 69 2.15 -6.59 -2.18
C PHE A 69 2.24 -7.71 -1.15
N THR A 70 2.08 -8.97 -1.57
CA THR A 70 2.24 -10.11 -0.65
C THR A 70 3.68 -10.22 -0.15
N ASP A 71 4.66 -10.02 -1.02
CA ASP A 71 6.08 -10.02 -0.64
C ASP A 71 6.40 -8.91 0.38
N ALA A 72 5.78 -7.74 0.22
CA ALA A 72 5.93 -6.60 1.13
C ALA A 72 5.41 -6.84 2.55
N LEU A 73 4.56 -7.85 2.79
CA LEU A 73 4.11 -8.20 4.14
C LEU A 73 5.21 -8.91 4.97
N LEU A 74 6.19 -9.52 4.30
CA LEU A 74 7.19 -10.38 4.95
C LEU A 74 8.62 -9.81 4.86
N ASP A 75 8.84 -8.80 4.01
CA ASP A 75 10.15 -8.24 3.72
C ASP A 75 10.10 -6.71 3.69
N ASP A 76 10.77 -6.06 4.65
CA ASP A 76 10.88 -4.60 4.77
C ASP A 76 11.50 -3.96 3.51
N ASP A 77 12.43 -4.64 2.84
CA ASP A 77 13.01 -4.14 1.59
C ASP A 77 12.04 -4.28 0.41
N ALA A 78 11.17 -5.30 0.41
CA ALA A 78 10.05 -5.38 -0.52
C ALA A 78 9.02 -4.28 -0.24
N MET A 79 8.69 -4.01 1.03
CA MET A 79 7.81 -2.93 1.44
C MET A 79 8.32 -1.56 0.97
N ARG A 80 9.62 -1.29 1.16
CA ARG A 80 10.22 -0.05 0.67
C ARG A 80 10.16 0.07 -0.84
N ARG A 81 10.43 -1.01 -1.58
CA ARG A 81 10.38 -1.02 -3.04
C ARG A 81 8.97 -0.76 -3.57
N ILE A 82 7.95 -1.36 -2.96
CA ILE A 82 6.57 -1.14 -3.40
C ILE A 82 6.06 0.26 -3.07
N GLY A 83 6.47 0.84 -1.93
CA GLY A 83 6.16 2.24 -1.61
C GLY A 83 6.68 3.20 -2.68
N VAL A 84 7.95 3.03 -3.09
CA VAL A 84 8.57 3.85 -4.16
C VAL A 84 7.86 3.65 -5.50
N ALA A 85 7.56 2.40 -5.86
CA ALA A 85 6.85 2.09 -7.10
C ALA A 85 5.45 2.73 -7.13
N THR A 86 4.72 2.67 -6.02
CA THR A 86 3.36 3.23 -5.88
C THR A 86 3.38 4.75 -6.01
N GLU A 87 4.33 5.44 -5.36
CA GLU A 87 4.49 6.90 -5.50
C GLU A 87 4.84 7.31 -6.93
N ALA A 88 5.77 6.58 -7.57
CA ALA A 88 6.16 6.83 -8.96
C ALA A 88 4.99 6.60 -9.93
N TYR A 89 4.21 5.53 -9.72
CA TYR A 89 3.05 5.23 -10.53
C TYR A 89 1.95 6.28 -10.36
N GLY A 90 1.63 6.67 -9.12
CA GLY A 90 0.68 7.76 -8.84
C GLY A 90 1.10 9.08 -9.50
N THR A 91 2.39 9.42 -9.44
CA THR A 91 2.92 10.62 -10.12
C THR A 91 2.76 10.54 -11.64
N ALA A 92 3.06 9.40 -12.25
CA ALA A 92 2.89 9.19 -13.69
C ALA A 92 1.43 9.30 -14.13
N LYS A 93 0.50 8.74 -13.34
CA LYS A 93 -0.94 8.82 -13.64
C LYS A 93 -1.53 10.19 -13.39
N HIS A 94 -1.07 10.91 -12.38
CA HIS A 94 -1.43 12.31 -12.18
C HIS A 94 -1.01 13.18 -13.38
N ALA A 95 0.22 13.01 -13.87
CA ALA A 95 0.75 13.78 -15.00
C ALA A 95 0.00 13.53 -16.33
N THR A 96 -0.71 12.41 -16.44
CA THR A 96 -1.46 12.01 -17.64
C THR A 96 -2.97 12.12 -17.48
N ASP A 97 -3.45 12.67 -16.37
CA ASP A 97 -4.88 12.75 -16.00
C ASP A 97 -5.59 11.37 -16.00
N ARG A 98 -4.87 10.34 -15.53
CA ARG A 98 -5.30 8.93 -15.47
C ARG A 98 -5.31 8.38 -14.04
N MET A 99 -5.63 9.24 -13.06
CA MET A 99 -5.69 8.87 -11.65
C MET A 99 -6.71 7.76 -11.35
N ASP A 100 -7.66 7.53 -12.25
CA ASP A 100 -8.57 6.37 -12.21
C ASP A 100 -7.79 5.03 -12.17
N LEU A 101 -6.71 4.92 -12.92
CA LEU A 101 -5.88 3.71 -12.94
C LEU A 101 -5.08 3.54 -11.64
N PHE A 102 -4.64 4.65 -11.04
CA PHE A 102 -3.99 4.61 -9.73
C PHE A 102 -4.97 4.15 -8.64
N HIS A 103 -6.18 4.73 -8.59
CA HIS A 103 -7.19 4.33 -7.61
C HIS A 103 -7.62 2.87 -7.76
N ARG A 104 -7.63 2.35 -8.99
CA ARG A 104 -7.96 0.94 -9.25
C ARG A 104 -7.05 -0.03 -8.50
N LEU A 105 -5.81 0.32 -8.18
CA LEU A 105 -4.91 -0.53 -7.36
C LEU A 105 -5.51 -0.91 -6.00
N PHE A 106 -6.41 -0.09 -5.46
CA PHE A 106 -7.01 -0.24 -4.14
C PHE A 106 -8.51 -0.61 -4.21
N GLU A 107 -9.01 -0.98 -5.39
CA GLU A 107 -10.40 -1.37 -5.56
C GLU A 107 -10.67 -2.71 -4.85
N GLY A 108 -11.69 -2.78 -4.00
CA GLY A 108 -12.04 -4.00 -3.28
C GLY A 108 -11.09 -4.35 -2.13
N THR A 109 -10.32 -3.38 -1.64
CA THR A 109 -9.41 -3.53 -0.50
C THR A 109 -9.80 -2.65 0.68
N GLY A 110 -11.04 -2.12 0.69
CA GLY A 110 -11.54 -1.36 1.83
C GLY A 110 -11.88 -2.26 3.02
N ASP A 111 -11.94 -1.68 4.21
CA ASP A 111 -12.31 -2.37 5.45
C ASP A 111 -13.67 -3.10 5.34
N ASP A 112 -14.58 -2.61 4.49
CA ASP A 112 -15.91 -3.19 4.26
C ASP A 112 -15.93 -4.30 3.18
N ASP A 113 -14.88 -4.43 2.36
CA ASP A 113 -14.87 -5.32 1.18
C ASP A 113 -14.40 -6.74 1.50
N LEU A 114 -13.68 -6.90 2.60
CA LEU A 114 -13.17 -8.19 3.07
C LEU A 114 -13.73 -8.45 4.47
N PRO A 115 -14.22 -9.67 4.74
CA PRO A 115 -14.80 -9.99 6.04
C PRO A 115 -13.75 -9.87 7.12
N TRP A 116 -13.79 -8.77 7.89
CA TRP A 116 -13.09 -8.67 9.16
C TRP A 116 -13.81 -9.56 10.18
N THR A 117 -13.26 -10.74 10.45
CA THR A 117 -13.74 -11.62 11.53
C THR A 117 -13.02 -11.26 12.83
N GLY A 118 -13.27 -10.05 13.32
CA GLY A 118 -12.85 -9.60 14.66
C GLY A 118 -13.82 -10.03 15.75
#